data_AF-A0A2V5MVY4-F1
#
_entry.id   AF-A0A2V5MVY4-F1
#
_cell.length_a   1.000
_cell.length_b   1.000
_cell.length_c   1.000
_cell.angle_alpha   90.00
_cell.angle_beta   90.00
_cell.angle_gamma   90.00
#
_symmetry.space_group_name_H-M   'P 1'
#
loop_
_entity.id
_entity.type
_entity.pdbx_description
1 polymer ?
#
loop_
_entity_poly.entity_id
_entity_poly.type
_entity_poly.pdbx_seq_one_letter_code
_entity_poly.pdbx_strand_id
1 'polypeptide(L)'
;MRFLVTAGPTREPIDPIRYISNRSSGKMGYAIAEAALAAGHDVTLISGPVNLHPPRGAQFVQILTSDEMFETVHRHVHECDVLVMCAAVADYKPQT
;
A
#
# COMPACT_ATOMS: atom_id res chain seq x y z
N MET A 1 -18.51 -0.89 -6.04
CA MET A 1 -17.28 -0.76 -6.85
C MET A 1 -16.15 -1.45 -6.09
N ARG A 2 -15.12 -1.90 -6.81
CA ARG A 2 -13.91 -2.51 -6.26
C ARG A 2 -12.79 -1.46 -6.22
N PHE A 3 -12.40 -1.06 -5.02
CA PHE A 3 -11.33 -0.11 -4.78
C PHE A 3 -10.02 -0.85 -4.53
N LEU A 4 -8.97 -0.39 -5.21
CA LEU A 4 -7.59 -0.75 -4.92
C LEU A 4 -6.90 0.47 -4.34
N VAL A 5 -6.50 0.40 -3.07
CA VAL A 5 -5.87 1.52 -2.35
C VAL A 5 -4.45 1.11 -1.98
N THR A 6 -3.46 1.95 -2.29
CA THR A 6 -2.09 1.78 -1.80
C THR A 6 -1.80 2.71 -0.62
N ALA A 7 -1.06 2.26 0.39
CA ALA A 7 -0.73 3.06 1.56
C ALA A 7 0.66 2.76 2.12
N GLY A 8 1.11 3.60 3.06
CA GLY A 8 2.39 3.44 3.76
C GLY A 8 3.62 3.76 2.89
N PRO A 9 4.83 3.74 3.48
CA PRO A 9 6.08 3.87 2.74
C PRO A 9 6.55 2.51 2.22
N THR A 10 7.37 2.48 1.17
CA THR A 10 8.19 1.28 0.89
C THR A 10 9.54 1.38 1.62
N ARG A 11 10.22 0.25 1.79
CA ARG A 11 11.53 0.10 2.42
C ARG A 11 12.46 -0.66 1.49
N GLU A 12 13.43 0.05 0.93
CA GLU A 12 14.40 -0.53 0.00
C GLU A 12 15.66 -0.97 0.76
N PRO A 13 15.93 -2.28 0.84
CA PRO A 13 17.02 -2.81 1.66
C PRO A 13 18.39 -2.38 1.12
N ILE A 14 19.27 -1.96 2.03
CA ILE A 14 20.70 -1.72 1.75
C ILE A 14 21.51 -2.96 2.19
N ASP A 15 21.14 -3.53 3.35
CA ASP A 15 21.71 -4.73 3.95
C ASP A 15 20.65 -5.36 4.90
N PRO A 16 20.92 -6.44 5.66
CA PRO A 16 19.92 -7.07 6.52
C PRO A 16 19.32 -6.18 7.62
N ILE A 17 19.90 -5.00 7.90
CA ILE A 17 19.48 -4.11 8.98
C ILE A 17 18.99 -2.76 8.45
N ARG A 18 19.71 -2.18 7.48
CA ARG A 18 19.47 -0.83 6.98
C ARG A 18 18.65 -0.84 5.69
N TYR A 19 17.82 0.18 5.52
CA TYR A 19 17.00 0.39 4.34
C TYR A 19 16.75 1.89 4.09
N ILE A 20 16.41 2.24 2.85
CA ILE A 20 15.91 3.57 2.46
C ILE A 20 14.38 3.54 2.56
N SER A 21 13.77 4.57 3.14
CA SER A 21 12.32 4.65 3.32
C SER A 21 11.83 6.08 3.38
N ASN A 22 10.55 6.27 3.09
CA ASN A 22 9.84 7.53 3.26
C ASN A 22 9.19 7.62 4.66
N ARG A 23 8.93 8.85 5.15
CA ARG A 23 8.30 9.11 6.48
C ARG A 23 6.77 9.00 6.47
N SER A 24 6.19 8.32 5.48
CA SER A 24 4.75 8.18 5.39
C SER A 24 4.21 7.42 6.60
N SER A 25 3.12 7.93 7.18
CA SER A 25 2.41 7.25 8.26
C SER A 25 1.31 6.31 7.75
N GLY A 26 0.99 6.34 6.45
CA GLY A 26 -0.11 5.58 5.85
C GLY A 26 -1.52 6.04 6.20
N LYS A 27 -1.69 6.95 7.17
CA LYS A 27 -3.00 7.36 7.72
C LYS A 27 -4.02 7.80 6.66
N MET A 28 -3.57 8.55 5.65
CA MET A 28 -4.45 9.02 4.58
C MET A 28 -5.01 7.87 3.73
N GLY A 29 -4.16 6.92 3.33
CA GLY A 29 -4.60 5.76 2.56
C GLY A 29 -5.57 4.87 3.35
N TYR A 30 -5.31 4.70 4.66
CA TYR A 30 -6.21 3.95 5.55
C TYR A 30 -7.56 4.64 5.71
N ALA A 31 -7.58 5.97 5.91
CA ALA A 31 -8.83 6.73 6.00
C ALA A 31 -9.67 6.66 4.71
N ILE A 32 -9.01 6.67 3.55
CA ILE A 32 -9.69 6.48 2.25
C ILE A 32 -10.28 5.07 2.15
N ALA A 33 -9.52 4.04 2.54
CA ALA A 33 -10.01 2.66 2.57
C ALA A 33 -11.22 2.49 3.50
N GLU A 34 -11.18 3.09 4.70
CA GLU A 34 -12.32 3.10 5.63
C GLU A 34 -13.54 3.80 5.05
N ALA A 35 -13.36 4.97 4.42
CA ALA A 35 -14.45 5.70 3.80
C ALA A 35 -15.11 4.92 2.65
N ALA A 36 -14.31 4.24 1.82
CA ALA A 36 -14.82 3.40 0.74
C ALA A 36 -15.61 2.19 1.28
N LEU A 37 -15.10 1.52 2.32
CA LEU A 37 -15.84 0.45 3.01
C LEU A 37 -17.15 0.97 3.61
N ALA A 38 -17.13 2.12 4.28
CA ALA A 38 -18.31 2.73 4.89
C ALA A 38 -19.38 3.11 3.85
N ALA A 39 -18.97 3.40 2.62
CA ALA A 39 -19.86 3.64 1.48
C ALA A 39 -20.39 2.33 0.84
N GLY A 40 -20.03 1.15 1.37
CA GLY A 40 -20.50 -0.15 0.87
C GLY A 40 -19.74 -0.65 -0.35
N HIS A 41 -18.47 -0.29 -0.50
CA HIS A 41 -17.61 -0.77 -1.57
C HIS A 41 -16.65 -1.87 -1.10
N ASP A 42 -16.21 -2.71 -2.04
CA ASP A 42 -15.17 -3.70 -1.78
C ASP A 42 -13.81 -3.01 -1.83
N VAL A 43 -12.94 -3.29 -0.87
CA VAL A 43 -11.64 -2.62 -0.76
C VAL A 43 -10.51 -3.64 -0.63
N THR A 44 -9.53 -3.54 -1.52
CA THR A 44 -8.20 -4.12 -1.36
C THR A 44 -7.23 -3.03 -0.96
N LEU A 45 -6.62 -3.16 0.22
CA LEU A 45 -5.62 -2.24 0.74
C LEU A 45 -4.23 -2.89 0.67
N ILE A 46 -3.38 -2.41 -0.24
CA ILE A 46 -1.97 -2.79 -0.32
C ILE A 46 -1.17 -1.78 0.51
N SER A 47 -0.50 -2.21 1.58
CA SER A 47 0.24 -1.30 2.44
C SER A 47 1.67 -1.71 2.67
N GLY A 48 2.56 -0.74 2.56
CA GLY A 48 3.89 -0.82 3.16
C GLY A 48 3.84 -0.72 4.70
N PRO A 49 4.98 -0.88 5.38
CA PRO A 49 5.05 -1.00 6.83
C PRO A 49 4.65 0.28 7.57
N VAL A 50 3.55 0.19 8.33
CA VAL A 50 3.01 1.23 9.21
C VAL A 50 2.50 0.62 10.52
N ASN A 51 2.33 1.43 11.56
CA ASN A 51 1.76 1.00 12.85
C ASN A 51 0.26 1.34 12.93
N LEU A 52 -0.52 0.85 11.96
CA LEU A 52 -1.96 1.04 11.86
C LEU A 52 -2.64 -0.31 11.70
N HIS A 53 -3.79 -0.50 12.34
CA HIS A 53 -4.61 -1.68 12.13
C HIS A 53 -5.34 -1.56 10.79
N PRO A 54 -5.29 -2.58 9.92
CA PRO A 54 -6.06 -2.59 8.68
C PRO A 54 -7.56 -2.43 8.97
N PRO A 55 -8.30 -1.66 8.16
CA PRO A 55 -9.75 -1.52 8.31
C PRO A 55 -10.46 -2.87 8.23
N ARG A 56 -11.38 -3.14 9.17
CA ARG A 56 -12.14 -4.40 9.18
C ARG A 56 -12.99 -4.49 7.90
N GLY A 57 -12.83 -5.60 7.17
CA GLY A 57 -13.56 -5.84 5.93
C GLY A 57 -12.76 -5.52 4.66
N ALA A 58 -11.64 -4.80 4.76
CA ALA A 58 -10.71 -4.70 3.64
C ALA A 58 -9.95 -6.03 3.45
N GLN A 59 -9.70 -6.40 2.19
CA GLN A 59 -8.66 -7.36 1.87
C GLN A 59 -7.31 -6.67 2.03
N PHE A 60 -6.53 -7.07 3.02
CA PHE A 60 -5.27 -6.43 3.34
C PHE A 60 -4.08 -7.21 2.77
N VAL A 61 -3.20 -6.52 2.06
CA VAL A 61 -1.96 -7.10 1.53
C VAL A 61 -0.78 -6.26 2.02
N GLN A 62 0.05 -6.87 2.87
CA GLN A 62 1.27 -6.22 3.34
C GLN A 62 2.40 -6.43 2.34
N ILE A 63 3.16 -5.37 2.08
CA ILE A 63 4.40 -5.39 1.28
C ILE A 63 5.52 -4.70 2.05
N LEU A 64 6.74 -4.81 1.55
CA LEU A 64 7.91 -4.09 2.03
C LEU A 64 8.50 -3.17 0.97
N THR A 65 8.76 -3.65 -0.25
CA THR A 65 9.55 -2.94 -1.27
C THR A 65 8.71 -2.30 -2.36
N SER A 66 9.30 -1.40 -3.14
CA SER A 66 8.67 -0.84 -4.34
C SER A 66 8.35 -1.92 -5.39
N ASP A 67 9.19 -2.95 -5.50
CA ASP A 67 8.96 -4.05 -6.44
C ASP A 67 7.75 -4.89 -6.02
N GLU A 68 7.63 -5.22 -4.73
CA GLU A 68 6.46 -5.93 -4.20
C GLU A 68 5.18 -5.09 -4.36
N MET A 69 5.26 -3.77 -4.15
CA MET A 69 4.15 -2.84 -4.42
C MET A 69 3.73 -2.90 -5.89
N PHE A 70 4.69 -2.80 -6.81
CA PHE A 70 4.45 -2.86 -8.25
C PHE A 70 3.75 -4.16 -8.64
N GLU A 71 4.33 -5.31 -8.30
CA GLU A 71 3.79 -6.64 -8.63
C GLU A 71 2.40 -6.85 -8.03
N THR A 72 2.19 -6.40 -6.79
CA THR A 72 0.90 -6.56 -6.13
C THR A 72 -0.17 -5.66 -6.74
N VAL A 73 0.15 -4.41 -7.07
CA VAL A 73 -0.79 -3.53 -7.78
C VAL A 73 -1.14 -4.14 -9.14
N HIS A 74 -0.15 -4.58 -9.93
CA HIS A 74 -0.38 -5.18 -11.24
C HIS A 74 -1.27 -6.42 -11.21
N ARG A 75 -1.16 -7.25 -10.16
CA ARG A 75 -2.05 -8.41 -9.97
C ARG A 75 -3.51 -8.03 -9.74
N HIS A 76 -3.79 -6.88 -9.13
CA HIS A 76 -5.16 -6.49 -8.74
C HIS A 76 -5.77 -5.40 -9.62
N VAL A 77 -4.96 -4.62 -10.36
CA VAL A 77 -5.41 -3.42 -11.06
C VAL A 77 -6.46 -3.71 -12.13
N HIS A 78 -6.36 -4.86 -12.82
CA HIS A 78 -7.33 -5.26 -13.85
C HIS A 78 -8.70 -5.63 -13.30
N GLU A 79 -8.79 -5.91 -12.00
CA GLU A 79 -10.02 -6.25 -11.30
C GLU A 79 -10.57 -5.09 -10.48
N CYS A 80 -9.94 -3.92 -10.46
CA CYS A 80 -10.45 -2.76 -9.73
C CYS A 80 -11.19 -1.79 -10.66
N ASP A 81 -12.20 -1.11 -10.11
CA ASP A 81 -12.89 -0.02 -10.79
C ASP A 81 -12.21 1.33 -10.47
N VAL A 82 -11.54 1.43 -9.32
CA VAL A 82 -10.85 2.63 -8.84
C VAL A 82 -9.51 2.25 -8.23
N LEU A 83 -8.44 2.87 -8.72
CA LEU A 83 -7.10 2.81 -8.12
C LEU A 83 -6.78 4.13 -7.43
N VAL A 84 -6.40 4.05 -6.15
CA VAL A 84 -5.99 5.20 -5.33
C VAL A 84 -4.55 4.98 -4.86
N MET A 85 -3.60 5.67 -5.51
CA MET A 85 -2.16 5.50 -5.25
C MET A 85 -1.65 6.43 -4.15
N CYS A 86 -1.94 6.12 -2.89
CA CYS A 86 -1.53 6.94 -1.73
C CYS A 86 -0.23 6.46 -1.05
N ALA A 87 0.37 5.35 -1.49
CA ALA A 87 1.64 4.89 -0.95
C ALA A 87 2.78 5.87 -1.29
N ALA A 88 3.71 6.04 -0.35
CA ALA A 88 4.95 6.78 -0.57
C ALA A 88 6.04 5.82 -1.07
N VAL A 89 5.91 5.42 -2.33
CA VAL A 89 6.84 4.52 -3.02
C VAL A 89 8.21 5.20 -3.16
N ALA A 90 9.29 4.47 -2.91
CA ALA A 90 10.64 4.97 -3.14
C ALA A 90 10.95 5.05 -4.64
N ASP A 91 11.48 6.18 -5.09
CA ASP A 91 11.87 6.38 -6.50
C ASP A 91 13.19 5.66 -6.86
N TYR A 92 14.04 5.42 -5.85
CA TYR A 92 15.34 4.77 -5.99
C TYR A 92 15.48 3.64 -4.98
N LYS A 93 16.18 2.59 -5.41
CA LYS A 93 16.63 1.49 -4.56
C LYS A 93 18.14 1.28 -4.73
N PRO A 94 18.85 0.80 -3.69
CA PRO A 94 20.26 0.45 -3.81
C PRO A 94 20.49 -0.53 -4.95
N GLN A 95 21.56 -0.32 -5.71
CA GLN A 95 22.05 -1.32 -6.65
C GLN A 95 22.75 -2.41 -5.84
N THR A 96 22.11 -3.57 -5.73
CA THR A 96 22.70 -4.80 -5.19
C THR A 96 23.54 -5.50 -6.25
#